data_AF-A0A2E7TT82-F1
#
_entry.id   AF-A0A2E7TT82-F1
#
_cell.length_a   1.000
_cell.length_b   1.000
_cell.length_c   1.000
_cell.angle_alpha   90.00
_cell.angle_beta   90.00
_cell.angle_gamma   90.00
#
_symmetry.space_group_name_H-M   'P 1'
#
loop_
_entity.id
_entity.type
_entity.pdbx_description
1 polymer ?
#
loop_
_entity_poly.entity_id
_entity_poly.type
_entity_poly.pdbx_seq_one_letter_code
_entity_poly.pdbx_strand_id
1 'polypeptide(L)'
;MSGALHTIPDHDLRELLLLEEQLKKLETREAAQTSFMAYVDHVYDGFIVGRHHKIIAEKLERIASGDLKRLIVNMPPRHSKSEFASYLMPSWFLGRNAKLKI
;
A
#
# COMPACT_ATOMS: atom_id res chain seq x y z
N MET A 1 12.37 24.36 13.85
CA MET A 1 11.80 24.99 12.64
C MET A 1 10.36 25.44 12.91
N SER A 2 10.13 26.45 13.76
CA SER A 2 8.76 26.83 14.18
C SER A 2 8.46 28.33 14.12
N GLY A 3 9.43 29.18 13.76
CA GLY A 3 9.28 30.64 13.82
C GLY A 3 8.69 31.30 12.56
N ALA A 4 8.68 30.61 11.40
CA ALA A 4 8.37 31.23 10.11
C ALA A 4 6.90 31.09 9.67
N LEU A 5 6.11 30.23 10.34
CA LEU A 5 4.72 29.95 9.94
C LEU A 5 3.76 31.10 10.31
N HIS A 6 4.11 31.93 11.29
CA HIS A 6 3.24 33.01 11.81
C HIS A 6 3.26 34.29 10.96
N THR A 7 4.21 34.41 10.02
CA THR A 7 4.39 35.58 9.14
C THR A 7 3.77 35.39 7.76
N ILE A 8 3.21 34.20 7.48
CA ILE A 8 2.61 33.86 6.20
C ILE A 8 1.12 34.24 6.25
N PRO A 9 0.56 34.94 5.25
CA PRO A 9 -0.88 35.22 5.17
C PRO A 9 -1.73 33.94 5.25
N ASP A 10 -2.88 34.00 5.93
CA ASP A 10 -3.77 32.82 6.13
C ASP A 10 -4.20 32.12 4.83
N HIS A 11 -4.28 32.86 3.73
CA HIS A 11 -4.55 32.31 2.41
C HIS A 11 -3.43 31.36 1.96
N ASP A 12 -2.18 31.81 2.05
CA ASP A 12 -1.00 31.07 1.61
C ASP A 12 -0.76 29.86 2.52
N LEU A 13 -1.10 29.97 3.82
CA LEU A 13 -1.07 28.84 4.75
C LEU A 13 -2.05 27.72 4.35
N ARG A 14 -3.26 28.08 3.91
CA ARG A 14 -4.26 27.10 3.41
C ARG A 14 -3.82 26.45 2.12
N GLU A 15 -3.22 27.22 1.22
CA GLU A 15 -2.70 26.70 -0.04
C GLU A 15 -1.53 25.73 0.21
N LEU A 16 -0.61 26.08 1.10
CA LEU A 16 0.48 25.20 1.52
C LEU A 16 -0.04 23.90 2.13
N LEU A 17 -1.01 23.97 3.06
CA LEU A 17 -1.61 22.77 3.65
C LEU A 17 -2.24 21.87 2.59
N LEU A 18 -2.98 22.45 1.63
CA LEU A 18 -3.60 21.69 0.55
C LEU A 18 -2.55 20.99 -0.31
N LEU A 19 -1.46 21.68 -0.66
CA LEU A 19 -0.36 21.13 -1.44
C LEU A 19 0.35 20.00 -0.68
N GLU A 20 0.57 20.16 0.62
CA GLU A 20 1.14 19.11 1.48
C GLU A 20 0.25 17.87 1.53
N GLU A 21 -1.06 18.03 1.70
CA GLU A 21 -2.01 16.92 1.67
C GLU A 21 -2.02 16.20 0.31
N GLN A 22 -1.97 16.96 -0.78
CA GLN A 22 -1.91 16.42 -2.13
C GLN A 22 -0.60 15.65 -2.36
N LEU A 23 0.53 16.20 -1.94
CA LEU A 23 1.82 15.54 -2.01
C LEU A 23 1.79 14.21 -1.25
N LYS A 24 1.31 14.21 -0.01
CA LYS A 24 1.19 13.00 0.81
C LYS A 24 0.31 11.94 0.17
N LYS A 25 -0.79 12.33 -0.49
CA LYS A 25 -1.66 11.40 -1.23
C LYS A 25 -0.93 10.78 -2.42
N LEU A 26 -0.14 11.56 -3.15
CA LEU A 26 0.65 11.07 -4.28
C LEU A 26 1.74 10.09 -3.81
N GLU A 27 2.49 10.44 -2.76
CA GLU A 27 3.52 9.58 -2.17
C GLU A 27 2.93 8.24 -1.70
N THR A 28 1.80 8.29 -0.99
CA THR A 28 1.10 7.08 -0.51
C THR A 28 0.67 6.21 -1.68
N ARG A 29 0.13 6.82 -2.75
CA ARG A 29 -0.30 6.10 -3.95
C ARG A 29 0.87 5.43 -4.67
N GLU A 30 2.00 6.14 -4.82
CA GLU A 30 3.20 5.60 -5.47
C GLU A 30 3.80 4.43 -4.67
N ALA A 31 3.90 4.57 -3.35
CA ALA A 31 4.34 3.51 -2.45
C ALA A 31 3.40 2.30 -2.52
N ALA A 32 2.09 2.52 -2.47
CA ALA A 32 1.09 1.46 -2.55
C ALA A 32 1.07 0.77 -3.93
N GLN A 33 1.46 1.44 -5.02
CA GLN A 33 1.53 0.80 -6.34
C GLN A 33 2.75 -0.12 -6.50
N THR A 34 3.86 0.22 -5.83
CA THR A 34 5.13 -0.49 -5.94
C THR A 34 5.27 -1.61 -4.91
N SER A 35 4.81 -1.41 -3.68
CA SER A 35 4.84 -2.42 -2.61
C SER A 35 3.45 -2.87 -2.19
N PHE A 36 3.27 -4.18 -2.13
CA PHE A 36 2.04 -4.80 -1.64
C PHE A 36 1.83 -4.52 -0.15
N MET A 37 2.89 -4.53 0.67
CA MET A 37 2.74 -4.23 2.10
C MET A 37 2.31 -2.78 2.35
N ALA A 38 2.83 -1.82 1.58
CA ALA A 38 2.39 -0.43 1.68
C ALA A 38 0.90 -0.27 1.29
N TYR A 39 0.46 -1.03 0.28
CA TYR A 39 -0.96 -1.10 -0.06
C TYR A 39 -1.82 -1.69 1.07
N VAL A 40 -1.38 -2.80 1.67
CA VAL A 40 -2.12 -3.43 2.78
C VAL A 40 -2.22 -2.48 3.98
N ASP A 41 -1.12 -1.82 4.35
CA ASP A 41 -1.10 -0.86 5.47
C ASP A 41 -2.04 0.34 5.22
N HIS A 42 -2.15 0.77 3.95
CA HIS A 42 -3.05 1.86 3.57
C HIS A 42 -4.53 1.45 3.59
N VAL A 43 -4.87 0.22 3.18
CA VAL A 43 -6.26 -0.23 2.99
C VAL A 43 -6.81 -0.96 4.22
N TYR A 44 -5.94 -1.60 5.00
CA TYR A 44 -6.32 -2.37 6.19
C TYR A 44 -5.87 -1.62 7.44
N ASP A 45 -6.76 -0.76 7.94
CA ASP A 45 -6.52 -0.03 9.18
C ASP A 45 -6.41 -0.97 10.39
N GLY A 46 -5.41 -0.72 11.24
CA GLY A 46 -5.14 -1.51 12.46
C GLY A 46 -4.54 -2.90 12.21
N PHE A 47 -4.10 -3.23 10.99
CA PHE A 47 -3.48 -4.52 10.72
C PHE A 47 -2.11 -4.68 11.38
N ILE A 48 -1.92 -5.74 12.17
CA ILE A 48 -0.64 -6.02 12.85
C ILE A 48 0.28 -6.86 11.95
N VAL A 49 1.30 -6.22 11.42
CA VAL A 49 2.26 -6.85 10.50
C VAL A 49 3.23 -7.79 11.23
N GLY A 50 2.91 -9.08 11.20
CA GLY A 50 3.86 -10.17 11.52
C GLY A 50 4.93 -10.44 10.45
N ARG A 51 6.01 -11.13 10.84
CA ARG A 51 7.13 -11.52 9.93
C ARG A 51 6.68 -12.34 8.72
N HIS A 52 5.74 -13.25 8.92
CA HIS A 52 5.22 -14.11 7.86
C HIS A 52 4.44 -13.33 6.79
N HIS A 53 3.76 -12.24 7.15
CA HIS A 53 3.09 -11.38 6.17
C HIS A 53 4.08 -10.73 5.21
N LYS A 54 5.23 -10.27 5.72
CA LYS A 54 6.31 -9.72 4.88
C LYS A 54 6.83 -10.75 3.87
N ILE A 55 7.00 -12.00 4.30
CA ILE A 55 7.44 -13.09 3.41
C ILE A 55 6.37 -13.39 2.35
N ILE A 56 5.09 -13.48 2.75
CA ILE A 56 3.98 -13.69 1.81
C ILE A 56 3.92 -12.55 0.80
N ALA A 57 3.99 -11.30 1.26
CA ALA A 57 3.97 -10.12 0.42
C ALA A 57 5.10 -10.11 -0.61
N GLU A 58 6.34 -10.40 -0.21
CA GLU A 58 7.48 -10.53 -1.13
C GLU A 58 7.21 -11.58 -2.21
N LYS A 59 6.63 -12.73 -1.85
CA LYS A 59 6.29 -13.77 -2.84
C LYS A 59 5.15 -13.34 -3.77
N LEU A 60 4.15 -12.61 -3.26
CA LEU A 60 3.06 -12.07 -4.08
C LEU A 60 3.55 -10.96 -5.03
N GLU A 61 4.46 -10.10 -4.58
CA GLU A 61 5.11 -9.09 -5.43
C GLU A 61 5.87 -9.74 -6.59
N ARG A 62 6.55 -10.86 -6.32
CA ARG A 62 7.22 -11.66 -7.38
C ARG A 62 6.25 -12.31 -8.36
N ILE A 63 5.00 -12.58 -7.95
CA ILE A 63 3.96 -13.01 -8.89
C ILE A 63 3.53 -11.83 -9.77
N ALA A 64 3.36 -10.66 -9.17
CA ALA A 64 3.00 -9.44 -9.89
C ALA A 64 4.06 -9.01 -10.91
N SER A 65 5.36 -9.20 -10.61
CA SER A 65 6.46 -8.93 -11.54
C SER A 65 6.58 -9.98 -12.65
N GLY A 66 5.97 -11.16 -12.48
CA GLY A 66 6.08 -12.29 -13.39
C GLY A 66 7.27 -13.21 -13.12
N ASP A 67 8.11 -12.92 -12.12
CA ASP A 67 9.26 -13.75 -11.73
C ASP A 67 8.83 -15.09 -11.11
N LEU A 68 7.64 -15.12 -10.51
CA LEU A 68 7.04 -16.31 -9.91
C LEU A 68 5.69 -16.60 -10.55
N LYS A 69 5.55 -17.74 -11.22
CA LYS A 69 4.30 -18.08 -11.94
C LYS A 69 3.21 -18.67 -11.05
N ARG A 70 3.60 -19.39 -9.99
CA ARG A 70 2.69 -20.12 -9.10
C ARG A 70 3.25 -20.09 -7.68
N LEU A 71 2.37 -19.92 -6.69
CA LEU A 71 2.72 -19.93 -5.28
C LEU A 71 1.68 -20.76 -4.52
N ILE A 72 2.14 -21.66 -3.65
CA ILE A 72 1.31 -22.36 -2.68
C ILE A 72 1.80 -21.94 -1.29
N VAL A 73 0.89 -21.43 -0.45
CA VAL A 73 1.21 -20.98 0.90
C VAL A 73 0.64 -21.97 1.92
N ASN A 74 1.51 -22.79 2.51
CA ASN A 74 1.16 -23.70 3.60
C ASN A 74 1.44 -23.02 4.94
N MET A 75 0.38 -22.61 5.65
CA MET A 75 0.47 -21.93 6.95
C MET A 75 -0.63 -22.44 7.88
N PRO A 76 -0.40 -22.53 9.20
CA PRO A 76 -1.40 -22.93 10.20
C PRO A 76 -2.71 -22.13 10.12
N PRO A 77 -3.82 -22.68 10.65
CA PRO A 77 -5.14 -22.06 10.58
C PRO A 77 -5.12 -20.69 11.26
N ARG A 78 -5.41 -19.66 10.45
CA ARG A 78 -5.77 -18.27 10.75
C ARG A 78 -6.21 -17.61 9.43
N HIS A 79 -6.97 -16.51 9.53
CA HIS A 79 -7.63 -15.90 8.37
C HIS A 79 -6.70 -15.02 7.52
N SER A 80 -5.62 -14.48 8.09
CA SER A 80 -4.77 -13.46 7.46
C SER A 80 -4.18 -13.89 6.11
N LYS A 81 -3.84 -15.17 5.91
CA LYS A 81 -3.39 -15.69 4.60
C LYS A 81 -4.48 -15.63 3.51
N SER A 82 -5.72 -15.95 3.88
CA SER A 82 -6.86 -15.98 2.97
C SER A 82 -7.31 -14.56 2.67
N GLU A 83 -7.24 -13.65 3.66
CA GLU A 83 -7.46 -12.22 3.44
C GLU A 83 -6.48 -11.63 2.40
N PHE A 84 -5.20 -11.93 2.56
CA PHE A 84 -4.14 -11.49 1.65
C PHE A 84 -4.33 -12.04 0.24
N ALA A 85 -4.56 -13.34 0.10
CA ALA A 85 -4.61 -13.99 -1.21
C ALA A 85 -5.95 -13.78 -1.94
N SER A 86 -7.07 -13.73 -1.23
CA SER A 86 -8.41 -13.72 -1.85
C SER A 86 -8.98 -12.31 -2.05
N TYR A 87 -8.60 -11.33 -1.22
CA TYR A 87 -9.16 -9.98 -1.30
C TYR A 87 -8.10 -8.95 -1.69
N LEU A 88 -7.03 -8.86 -0.90
CA LEU A 88 -6.04 -7.78 -1.04
C LEU A 88 -5.16 -7.94 -2.29
N MET A 89 -4.77 -9.17 -2.64
CA MET A 89 -3.93 -9.40 -3.81
C MET A 89 -4.65 -9.08 -5.13
N PRO A 90 -5.88 -9.57 -5.39
CA PRO A 90 -6.60 -9.22 -6.61
C PRO A 90 -6.86 -7.72 -6.73
N SER A 91 -7.24 -7.04 -5.64
CA SER A 91 -7.50 -5.60 -5.65
C SER A 91 -6.22 -4.79 -5.96
N TRP A 92 -5.09 -5.19 -5.39
CA TRP A 92 -3.79 -4.57 -5.68
C TRP A 92 -3.36 -4.80 -7.13
N PHE A 93 -3.52 -6.02 -7.65
CA PHE A 93 -3.15 -6.37 -9.02
C PHE A 93 -3.97 -5.56 -10.05
N LEU A 94 -5.28 -5.45 -9.84
CA LEU A 94 -6.15 -4.63 -10.69
C LEU A 94 -5.79 -3.14 -10.61
N GLY A 95 -5.47 -2.63 -9.41
CA GLY A 95 -5.03 -1.24 -9.22
C GLY A 95 -3.74 -0.92 -9.97
N ARG A 96 -2.82 -1.90 -10.10
CA ARG A 96 -1.58 -1.75 -10.85
C ARG A 96 -1.76 -1.94 -12.35
N ASN A 97 -2.62 -2.87 -12.77
CA ASN A 97 -2.88 -3.15 -14.17
C ASN A 97 -4.35 -3.55 -14.40
N ALA A 98 -5.16 -2.58 -14.85
CA ALA A 98 -6.58 -2.78 -15.10
C ALA A 98 -6.89 -3.78 -16.24
N LYS A 99 -5.90 -4.14 -17.07
CA LYS A 99 -6.07 -5.13 -18.15
C LYS A 99 -5.72 -6.55 -17.72
N LEU A 100 -5.22 -6.74 -16.49
CA LEU A 100 -4.85 -8.06 -15.97
C LEU A 100 -6.12 -8.92 -15.83
N LYS A 101 -6.06 -10.18 -16.25
CA LYS A 101 -7.12 -11.18 -16.02
C LYS A 101 -6.67 -12.08 -14.89
N ILE A 102 -7.48 -12.17 -13.83
CA ILE A 102 -7.18 -12.88 -12.57
C ILE A 102 -8.25 -13.93 -12.30
#